data_AF-A0A1B1M8J3-F1
#
_entry.id   AF-A0A1B1M8J3-F1
#
_cell.length_a   1.000
_cell.length_b   1.000
_cell.length_c   1.000
_cell.angle_alpha   90.00
_cell.angle_beta   90.00
_cell.angle_gamma   90.00
#
_symmetry.space_group_name_H-M   'P 1'
#
loop_
_entity.id
_entity.type
_entity.pdbx_description
1 polymer ?
#
loop_
_entity_poly.entity_id
_entity_poly.type
_entity_poly.pdbx_seq_one_letter_code
_entity_poly.pdbx_strand_id
1 'polypeptide(L)'
;MLYTDTFREHHGEDAHHRIALSAPLYVAETDAAAHRIAEPLYREYLSVWTQAASSWKDTRPSQYAGYEAKGRTDARELRGFDVRRQGTAVIGLPESVVEQIHALRESYGVDTFLWNVDFGGVDLADMEPSLRLFVDKVLPRL
;
A
#
# COMPACT_ATOMS: atom_id res chain seq x y z
N MET A 1 -4.23 -18.21 7.43
CA MET A 1 -3.76 -17.63 6.14
C MET A 1 -2.70 -18.59 5.62
N LEU A 2 -2.69 -18.95 4.32
CA LEU A 2 -1.82 -20.02 3.81
C LEU A 2 -0.38 -19.97 4.34
N TYR A 3 0.26 -18.79 4.31
CA TYR A 3 1.60 -18.62 4.86
C TYR A 3 1.71 -18.92 6.36
N THR A 4 0.83 -18.36 7.21
CA THR A 4 0.89 -18.59 8.67
C THR A 4 0.61 -20.03 9.04
N ASP A 5 -0.30 -20.67 8.31
CA ASP A 5 -0.74 -22.02 8.59
C ASP A 5 0.40 -23.01 8.26
N THR A 6 1.04 -22.83 7.09
CA THR A 6 2.24 -23.58 6.69
C THR A 6 3.44 -23.30 7.61
N PHE A 7 3.63 -22.05 8.03
CA PHE A 7 4.72 -21.71 8.95
C PHE A 7 4.59 -22.45 10.29
N ARG A 8 3.38 -22.45 10.89
CA ARG A 8 3.13 -23.17 12.15
C ARG A 8 3.32 -24.67 12.01
N GLU A 9 2.88 -25.25 10.89
CA GLU A 9 3.05 -26.68 10.62
C GLU A 9 4.52 -27.10 10.62
N HIS A 10 5.42 -26.28 10.06
CA HIS A 10 6.84 -26.62 9.93
C HIS A 10 7.72 -26.14 11.07
N HIS A 11 7.32 -25.09 11.78
CA HIS A 11 8.16 -24.44 12.80
C HIS A 11 7.59 -24.56 14.23
N GLY A 12 6.37 -25.07 14.39
CA GLY A 12 5.69 -25.21 15.67
C GLY A 12 4.88 -23.96 16.07
N GLU A 13 3.94 -24.15 17.00
CA GLU A 13 3.01 -23.09 17.47
C GLU A 13 3.73 -21.91 18.16
N ASP A 14 4.85 -22.18 18.83
CA ASP A 14 5.62 -21.16 19.56
C ASP A 14 6.55 -20.33 18.66
N ALA A 15 6.65 -20.65 17.37
CA ALA A 15 7.54 -19.94 16.45
C ALA A 15 6.95 -18.60 15.98
N HIS A 16 7.79 -17.57 15.96
CA HIS A 16 7.40 -16.23 15.50
C HIS A 16 7.69 -16.04 14.01
N HIS A 17 6.65 -15.74 13.24
CA HIS A 17 6.77 -15.30 11.84
C HIS A 17 6.81 -13.77 11.76
N ARG A 18 7.28 -13.26 10.62
CA ARG A 18 7.20 -11.82 10.30
C ARG A 18 6.62 -11.60 8.91
N ILE A 19 5.62 -10.74 8.82
CA ILE A 19 4.93 -10.35 7.60
C ILE A 19 5.08 -8.84 7.43
N ALA A 20 5.80 -8.48 6.36
CA ALA A 20 5.97 -7.09 5.94
C ALA A 20 5.02 -6.74 4.80
N LEU A 21 4.40 -5.56 4.88
CA LEU A 21 3.60 -4.98 3.80
C LEU A 21 4.24 -3.67 3.33
N SER A 22 4.56 -3.59 2.04
CA SER A 22 4.90 -2.31 1.40
C SER A 22 3.64 -1.62 0.91
N ALA A 23 3.45 -0.37 1.31
CA ALA A 23 2.25 0.41 1.01
C ALA A 23 2.57 1.90 0.86
N PRO A 24 1.92 2.61 -0.08
CA PRO A 24 1.91 4.07 -0.10
C PRO A 24 1.35 4.64 1.19
N LEU A 25 1.96 5.71 1.70
CA LEU A 25 1.51 6.45 2.87
C LEU A 25 1.44 7.95 2.56
N TYR A 26 0.30 8.57 2.85
CA TYR A 26 0.19 10.03 2.84
C TYR A 26 -0.77 10.54 3.92
N VAL A 27 -0.27 11.42 4.78
CA VAL A 27 -1.04 11.99 5.90
C VAL A 27 -1.20 13.50 5.68
N ALA A 28 -2.42 14.01 5.85
CA ALA A 28 -2.70 15.44 5.86
C ALA A 28 -3.62 15.81 7.01
N GLU A 29 -3.84 17.10 7.27
CA GLU A 29 -4.73 17.57 8.34
C GLU A 29 -6.19 17.13 8.18
N THR A 30 -6.61 16.79 6.96
CA THR A 30 -7.97 16.30 6.66
C THR A 30 -7.92 15.25 5.57
N ASP A 31 -8.88 14.31 5.55
CA ASP A 31 -9.01 13.33 4.47
C ASP A 31 -9.15 14.00 3.09
N ALA A 32 -9.91 15.09 3.02
CA ALA A 32 -10.10 15.81 1.76
C ALA A 32 -8.77 16.38 1.22
N ALA A 33 -7.93 16.93 2.09
CA ALA A 33 -6.61 17.43 1.70
C ALA A 33 -5.68 16.28 1.30
N ALA A 34 -5.69 15.17 2.06
CA ALA A 34 -4.88 13.99 1.78
C ALA A 34 -5.20 13.43 0.38
N HIS A 35 -6.48 13.18 0.09
CA HIS A 35 -6.89 12.62 -1.20
C HIS A 35 -6.67 13.58 -2.36
N ARG A 36 -6.87 14.89 -2.18
CA ARG A 36 -6.63 15.87 -3.24
C ARG A 36 -5.19 15.82 -3.77
N ILE A 37 -4.22 15.55 -2.90
CA ILE A 37 -2.80 15.45 -3.26
C ILE A 37 -2.46 14.02 -3.69
N ALA A 38 -2.77 13.03 -2.84
CA ALA A 38 -2.29 11.66 -3.02
C ALA A 38 -3.01 10.89 -4.14
N GLU A 39 -4.29 11.13 -4.38
CA GLU A 39 -5.07 10.36 -5.36
C GLU A 39 -4.53 10.47 -6.80
N PRO A 40 -4.27 11.66 -7.38
CA PRO A 40 -3.70 11.74 -8.72
C PRO A 40 -2.32 11.07 -8.81
N LEU A 41 -1.46 11.26 -7.81
CA LEU A 41 -0.12 10.66 -7.73
C LEU A 41 -0.20 9.13 -7.65
N TYR A 42 -1.11 8.61 -6.85
CA TYR A 42 -1.30 7.17 -6.71
C TYR A 42 -1.89 6.53 -7.98
N ARG A 43 -2.82 7.21 -8.66
CA ARG A 43 -3.32 6.75 -9.97
C ARG A 43 -2.22 6.70 -11.02
N GLU A 44 -1.35 7.72 -11.05
CA GLU A 44 -0.19 7.73 -11.96
C GLU A 44 0.80 6.62 -11.61
N TYR A 45 1.11 6.43 -10.33
CA TYR A 45 1.92 5.32 -9.84
C TYR A 45 1.36 3.98 -10.33
N LEU A 46 0.07 3.71 -10.13
CA LEU A 46 -0.56 2.47 -10.61
C LEU A 46 -0.51 2.34 -12.14
N SER A 47 -0.73 3.44 -12.87
CA SER A 47 -0.63 3.47 -14.34
C SER A 47 0.77 3.06 -14.83
N VAL A 48 1.82 3.65 -14.26
CA VAL A 48 3.22 3.34 -14.59
C VAL A 48 3.56 1.89 -14.24
N TRP A 49 3.14 1.42 -13.06
CA TRP A 49 3.33 0.03 -12.66
C TRP A 49 2.65 -0.95 -13.60
N THR A 50 1.41 -0.69 -14.01
CA THR A 50 0.70 -1.53 -14.98
C THR A 50 1.39 -1.53 -16.34
N GLN A 51 1.84 -0.37 -16.82
CA GLN A 51 2.59 -0.27 -18.08
C GLN A 51 3.91 -1.06 -18.01
N ALA A 52 4.69 -0.91 -16.93
CA ALA A 52 5.93 -1.64 -16.73
C ALA A 52 5.69 -3.15 -16.60
N ALA A 53 4.66 -3.59 -15.87
CA ALA A 53 4.29 -5.00 -15.79
C ALA A 53 3.86 -5.54 -17.16
N SER A 54 3.20 -4.73 -17.99
CA SER A 54 2.78 -5.12 -19.33
C SER A 54 3.92 -5.21 -20.35
N SER A 55 5.01 -4.46 -20.16
CA SER A 55 6.19 -4.53 -21.04
C SER A 55 7.00 -5.82 -20.86
N TRP A 56 6.78 -6.54 -19.75
CA TRP A 56 7.38 -7.85 -19.49
C TRP A 56 6.66 -9.00 -20.20
N LYS A 57 5.55 -8.75 -20.91
CA LYS A 57 4.82 -9.77 -21.68
C LYS A 57 5.68 -10.43 -22.78
N ASP A 58 6.71 -9.75 -23.28
CA ASP A 58 7.60 -10.26 -24.32
C ASP A 58 8.79 -11.08 -23.78
N THR A 59 8.99 -11.15 -22.46
CA THR A 59 10.02 -11.99 -21.83
C THR A 59 9.38 -12.84 -20.74
N ARG A 60 9.19 -14.14 -21.01
CA ARG A 60 8.63 -15.09 -20.04
C ARG A 60 9.63 -15.36 -18.91
N PRO A 61 9.24 -15.16 -17.64
CA PRO A 61 9.48 -16.20 -16.65
C PRO A 61 8.17 -16.59 -15.96
N SER A 62 7.89 -17.90 -15.97
CA SER A 62 6.69 -18.57 -15.45
C SER A 62 6.49 -18.49 -13.93
N GLN A 63 7.09 -17.52 -13.24
CA GLN A 63 7.13 -17.45 -11.77
C GLN A 63 6.33 -16.28 -11.15
N TYR A 64 5.70 -15.43 -11.96
CA TYR A 64 4.95 -14.24 -11.51
C TYR A 64 3.48 -14.19 -11.97
N ALA A 65 2.84 -15.35 -12.17
CA ALA A 65 1.46 -15.42 -12.68
C ALA A 65 0.42 -14.65 -11.83
N GLY A 66 0.67 -14.43 -10.53
CA GLY A 66 -0.19 -13.63 -9.66
C GLY A 66 -0.12 -12.11 -9.93
N TYR A 67 1.00 -11.62 -10.49
CA TYR A 67 1.14 -10.22 -10.92
C TYR A 67 0.42 -9.95 -12.24
N GLU A 68 0.31 -10.93 -13.14
CA GLU A 68 -0.43 -10.78 -14.40
C GLU A 68 -1.91 -10.44 -14.19
N ALA A 69 -2.53 -10.96 -13.13
CA ALA A 69 -3.94 -10.68 -12.85
C ALA A 69 -4.18 -9.21 -12.47
N LYS A 70 -3.19 -8.52 -11.89
CA LYS A 70 -3.23 -7.07 -11.60
C LYS A 70 -2.65 -6.21 -12.73
N GLY A 71 -1.78 -6.75 -13.59
CA GLY A 71 -1.26 -6.08 -14.78
C GLY A 71 -2.22 -6.06 -15.98
N ARG A 72 -3.42 -6.64 -15.84
CA ARG A 72 -4.51 -6.62 -16.83
C ARG A 72 -5.54 -5.52 -16.58
N THR A 73 -5.31 -4.65 -15.59
CA THR A 73 -6.20 -3.53 -15.33
C THR A 73 -6.02 -2.50 -16.43
N ASP A 74 -6.95 -2.48 -17.41
CA ASP A 74 -7.00 -1.45 -18.43
C ASP A 74 -6.99 -0.06 -17.78
N ALA A 75 -6.38 0.94 -18.43
CA ALA A 75 -6.41 2.32 -17.94
C ALA A 75 -7.85 2.84 -17.68
N ARG A 76 -8.87 2.20 -18.27
CA ARG A 76 -10.30 2.44 -17.99
C ARG A 76 -10.76 1.87 -16.64
N GLU A 77 -10.26 0.71 -16.23
CA GLU A 77 -10.56 0.12 -14.92
C GLU A 77 -9.87 0.88 -13.79
N LEU A 78 -8.66 1.41 -14.02
CA LEU A 78 -7.98 2.32 -13.08
C LEU A 78 -8.75 3.64 -12.87
N ARG A 79 -9.57 4.09 -13.82
CA ARG A 79 -10.46 5.25 -13.63
C ARG A 79 -11.64 4.95 -12.71
N GLY A 80 -12.14 3.72 -12.73
CA GLY A 80 -13.19 3.23 -11.82
C GLY A 80 -12.65 2.73 -10.47
N PHE A 81 -11.32 2.58 -10.34
CA PHE A 81 -10.66 2.18 -9.11
C PHE A 81 -10.89 3.25 -8.03
N ASP A 82 -11.59 2.83 -6.97
CA ASP A 82 -11.76 3.65 -5.79
C ASP A 82 -10.56 3.42 -4.87
N VAL A 83 -9.62 4.37 -4.92
CA VAL A 83 -8.40 4.38 -4.09
C VAL A 83 -8.74 4.20 -2.61
N ARG A 84 -9.91 4.66 -2.16
CA ARG A 84 -10.36 4.59 -0.76
C ARG A 84 -10.84 3.20 -0.36
N ARG A 85 -11.20 2.33 -1.32
CA ARG A 85 -11.84 1.04 -1.06
C ARG A 85 -11.06 -0.17 -1.56
N GLN A 86 -10.23 0.00 -2.58
CA GLN A 86 -9.68 -1.11 -3.37
C GLN A 86 -8.15 -1.18 -3.34
N GLY A 87 -7.49 -0.22 -2.67
CA GLY A 87 -6.03 -0.15 -2.54
C GLY A 87 -5.52 -0.57 -1.16
N THR A 88 -4.24 -0.93 -1.09
CA THR A 88 -3.47 -1.04 0.16
C THR A 88 -2.81 0.28 0.55
N ALA A 89 -3.05 1.35 -0.22
CA ALA A 89 -2.56 2.68 0.11
C ALA A 89 -3.23 3.20 1.39
N VAL A 90 -2.42 3.77 2.27
CA VAL A 90 -2.86 4.35 3.53
C VAL A 90 -2.84 5.87 3.38
N ILE A 91 -4.01 6.46 3.16
CA ILE A 91 -4.15 7.88 2.83
C ILE A 91 -5.25 8.47 3.69
N GLY A 92 -4.99 9.59 4.38
CA GLY A 92 -6.05 10.28 5.12
C GLY A 92 -5.55 11.27 6.16
N LEU A 93 -6.46 11.68 7.05
CA LEU A 93 -6.07 12.35 8.29
C LEU A 93 -5.49 11.35 9.33
N PRO A 94 -4.80 11.83 10.37
CA PRO A 94 -4.11 10.94 11.30
C PRO A 94 -5.00 9.84 11.91
N GLU A 95 -6.24 10.16 12.28
CA GLU A 95 -7.23 9.22 12.82
C GLU A 95 -7.61 8.14 11.79
N SER A 96 -7.99 8.56 10.58
CA SER A 96 -8.32 7.65 9.47
C SER A 96 -7.14 6.75 9.09
N VAL A 97 -5.92 7.26 9.19
CA VAL A 97 -4.69 6.50 8.93
C VAL A 97 -4.46 5.43 9.99
N VAL A 98 -4.65 5.75 11.28
CA VAL A 98 -4.57 4.76 12.37
C VAL A 98 -5.57 3.62 12.13
N GLU A 99 -6.82 3.95 11.80
CA GLU A 99 -7.87 2.95 11.52
C GLU A 99 -7.50 2.05 10.33
N GLN A 100 -7.00 2.63 9.23
CA GLN A 100 -6.54 1.88 8.06
C GLN A 100 -5.38 0.94 8.41
N ILE A 101 -4.41 1.38 9.21
CA ILE A 101 -3.26 0.55 9.63
C ILE A 101 -3.74 -0.63 10.48
N HIS A 102 -4.63 -0.41 11.45
CA HIS A 102 -5.19 -1.50 12.24
C HIS A 102 -5.97 -2.49 11.37
N ALA A 103 -6.79 -2.00 10.44
CA ALA A 103 -7.53 -2.87 9.52
C ALA A 103 -6.59 -3.74 8.66
N LEU A 104 -5.46 -3.19 8.20
CA LEU A 104 -4.44 -3.95 7.45
C LEU A 104 -3.73 -4.98 8.34
N ARG A 105 -3.38 -4.62 9.57
CA ARG A 105 -2.79 -5.56 10.55
C ARG A 105 -3.72 -6.73 10.83
N GLU A 106 -4.99 -6.46 11.07
CA GLU A 106 -6.01 -7.48 11.37
C GLU A 106 -6.29 -8.37 10.15
N SER A 107 -6.46 -7.77 8.97
CA SER A 107 -6.84 -8.51 7.76
C SER A 107 -5.71 -9.41 7.24
N TYR A 108 -4.45 -8.99 7.39
CA TYR A 108 -3.31 -9.65 6.75
C TYR A 108 -2.28 -10.21 7.74
N GLY A 109 -2.44 -9.99 9.05
CA GLY A 109 -1.45 -10.39 10.06
C GLY A 109 -0.12 -9.66 9.91
N VAL A 110 -0.13 -8.44 9.36
CA VAL A 110 1.08 -7.64 9.11
C VAL A 110 1.63 -7.12 10.43
N ASP A 111 2.93 -7.35 10.68
CA ASP A 111 3.64 -6.76 11.82
C ASP A 111 4.59 -5.63 11.42
N THR A 112 4.97 -5.56 10.14
CA THR A 112 5.93 -4.58 9.63
C THR A 112 5.37 -3.84 8.43
N PHE A 113 5.44 -2.51 8.44
CA PHE A 113 5.08 -1.69 7.28
C PHE A 113 6.30 -1.03 6.67
N LEU A 114 6.38 -1.08 5.34
CA LEU A 114 7.38 -0.39 4.53
C LEU A 114 6.67 0.74 3.77
N TRP A 115 6.77 1.95 4.30
CA TRP A 115 6.04 3.10 3.76
C TRP A 115 6.73 3.68 2.53
N ASN A 116 6.01 3.67 1.41
CA ASN A 116 6.42 4.40 0.22
C ASN A 116 5.86 5.82 0.37
N VAL A 117 6.70 6.75 0.79
CA VAL A 117 6.30 8.16 1.04
C VAL A 117 6.46 9.05 -0.19
N ASP A 118 7.15 8.54 -1.22
CA ASP A 118 7.52 9.20 -2.48
C ASP A 118 6.72 8.68 -3.69
N PHE A 119 5.68 7.88 -3.45
CA PHE A 119 4.89 7.25 -4.51
C PHE A 119 4.36 8.27 -5.52
N GLY A 120 4.44 7.94 -6.81
CA GLY A 120 3.99 8.83 -7.88
C GLY A 120 4.79 10.13 -7.99
N GLY A 121 5.91 10.28 -7.27
CA GLY A 121 6.74 11.48 -7.28
C GLY A 121 6.17 12.60 -6.43
N VAL A 122 5.71 12.30 -5.20
CA VAL A 122 5.28 13.34 -4.24
C VAL A 122 6.42 14.35 -4.04
N ASP A 123 6.11 15.64 -4.12
CA ASP A 123 7.11 16.69 -3.91
C ASP A 123 7.62 16.72 -2.47
N LEU A 124 8.90 17.04 -2.27
CA LEU A 124 9.52 17.11 -0.95
C LEU A 124 8.76 18.00 0.04
N ALA A 125 8.22 19.12 -0.45
CA ALA A 125 7.45 20.08 0.33
C ALA A 125 6.14 19.49 0.89
N ASP A 126 5.60 18.44 0.26
CA ASP A 126 4.42 17.70 0.72
C ASP A 126 4.81 16.45 1.52
N MET A 127 5.94 15.82 1.20
CA MET A 127 6.44 14.63 1.90
C MET A 127 6.82 14.92 3.35
N GLU A 128 7.60 15.99 3.60
CA GLU A 128 8.09 16.28 4.94
C GLU A 128 6.94 16.56 5.94
N PRO A 129 5.96 17.42 5.65
CA PRO A 129 4.82 17.64 6.55
C PRO A 129 3.98 16.37 6.76
N SER A 130 3.76 15.57 5.70
CA SER A 130 3.06 14.30 5.79
C SER A 130 3.76 13.32 6.73
N LEU A 131 5.08 13.16 6.59
CA LEU A 131 5.86 12.30 7.47
C LEU A 131 5.90 12.83 8.90
N ARG A 132 5.96 14.15 9.09
CA ARG A 132 5.90 14.76 10.42
C ARG A 132 4.55 14.49 11.10
N LEU A 133 3.43 14.63 10.38
CA LEU A 133 2.11 14.24 10.89
C LEU A 133 2.05 12.75 11.23
N PHE A 134 2.62 11.89 10.39
CA PHE A 134 2.71 10.46 10.69
C PHE A 134 3.49 10.21 11.98
N VAL A 135 4.68 10.80 12.15
CA VAL A 135 5.52 10.60 13.33
C VAL A 135 4.89 11.18 14.59
N ASP A 136 4.36 12.41 14.52
CA ASP A 136 3.89 13.14 15.69
C ASP A 136 2.47 12.73 16.11
N LYS A 137 1.66 12.31 15.15
CA LYS A 137 0.23 12.04 15.36
C LYS A 137 -0.14 10.59 15.15
N VAL A 138 0.43 9.87 14.20
CA VAL A 138 0.00 8.49 13.91
C VAL A 138 0.79 7.48 14.74
N LEU A 139 2.12 7.46 14.64
CA LEU A 139 2.99 6.48 15.32
C LEU A 139 2.71 6.33 16.82
N PRO A 140 2.44 7.38 17.62
CA PRO A 140 2.18 7.23 19.06
C PRO A 140 0.87 6.50 19.38
N ARG A 141 0.01 6.25 18.38
CA ARG A 141 -1.29 5.59 18.53
C ARG A 141 -1.31 4.15 17.98
N LEU A 142 -0.21 3.66 17.40
CA LEU A 142 -0.09 2.35 16.76
C LEU A 142 0.50 1.25 17.65
#